data_AF-A0A3C1PXS1-F1
#
_entry.id   AF-A0A3C1PXS1-F1
#
_cell.length_a   1.000
_cell.length_b   1.000
_cell.length_c   1.000
_cell.angle_alpha   90.00
_cell.angle_beta   90.00
_cell.angle_gamma   90.00
#
_symmetry.space_group_name_H-M   'P 1'
#
loop_
_entity.id
_entity.type
_entity.pdbx_description
1 polymer ?
#
loop_
_entity_poly.entity_id
_entity_poly.type
_entity_poly.pdbx_seq_one_letter_code
_entity_poly.pdbx_strand_id
1 'polypeptide(L)'
;MFPRTYILVFLSTLLSQAEISFNKDIRPILSAKCIVCHGPDDGVDAKGKANRKAGLRLDTPEGAYKKKDGIAAIVPNSLEDSEAWIRIT
;
A
#
# COMPACT_ATOMS: atom_id res chain seq x y z
N MET A 1 -52.73 -35.83 3.41
CA MET A 1 -51.37 -36.40 3.35
C MET A 1 -50.63 -35.69 2.22
N PHE A 2 -50.16 -34.46 2.47
CA PHE A 2 -49.48 -33.62 1.47
C PHE A 2 -47.97 -33.72 1.73
N PRO A 3 -47.15 -34.17 0.77
CA PRO A 3 -45.71 -34.22 0.99
C PRO A 3 -45.18 -32.78 0.97
N ARG A 4 -44.54 -32.38 2.06
CA ARG A 4 -43.75 -31.14 2.15
C ARG A 4 -42.59 -31.28 1.18
N THR A 5 -42.75 -30.81 -0.05
CA THR A 5 -41.64 -30.56 -0.97
C THR A 5 -40.80 -29.42 -0.40
N TYR A 6 -39.68 -29.77 0.24
CA TYR A 6 -38.65 -28.83 0.62
C TYR A 6 -37.85 -28.45 -0.63
N ILE A 7 -38.13 -27.27 -1.18
CA ILE A 7 -37.26 -26.65 -2.18
C ILE A 7 -36.00 -26.20 -1.44
N LEU A 8 -34.92 -26.99 -1.58
CA LEU A 8 -33.57 -26.59 -1.21
C LEU A 8 -33.09 -25.56 -2.24
N VAL A 9 -33.24 -24.28 -1.91
CA VAL A 9 -32.61 -23.17 -2.64
C VAL A 9 -31.12 -23.22 -2.34
N PHE A 10 -30.33 -23.79 -3.25
CA PHE A 10 -28.87 -23.69 -3.23
C PHE A 10 -28.47 -22.29 -3.68
N LEU A 11 -28.43 -21.34 -2.74
CA LEU A 11 -27.94 -19.99 -2.99
C LEU A 11 -26.41 -20.03 -3.08
N SER A 12 -25.88 -20.21 -4.28
CA SER A 12 -24.44 -20.16 -4.54
C SER A 12 -23.97 -18.71 -4.38
N THR A 13 -23.25 -18.44 -3.30
CA THR A 13 -22.55 -17.17 -3.11
C THR A 13 -21.34 -17.12 -4.04
N LEU A 14 -21.41 -16.29 -5.08
CA LEU A 14 -20.24 -15.86 -5.82
C LEU A 14 -19.36 -15.04 -4.87
N LEU A 15 -18.36 -15.67 -4.26
CA LEU A 15 -17.26 -14.97 -3.61
C LEU A 15 -16.43 -14.29 -4.69
N SER A 16 -16.83 -13.08 -5.09
CA SER A 16 -15.96 -12.19 -5.84
C SER A 16 -14.87 -11.72 -4.88
N GLN A 17 -13.65 -12.23 -5.04
CA GLN A 17 -12.49 -11.70 -4.33
C GLN A 17 -12.29 -10.27 -4.83
N ALA A 18 -12.57 -9.29 -3.96
CA ALA A 18 -12.44 -7.88 -4.32
C ALA A 18 -11.01 -7.60 -4.76
N GLU A 19 -10.85 -7.09 -5.99
CA GLU A 19 -9.57 -6.67 -6.51
C GLU A 19 -9.02 -5.53 -5.66
N ILE A 20 -7.76 -5.63 -5.26
CA ILE A 20 -7.08 -4.58 -4.49
C ILE A 20 -6.89 -3.37 -5.40
N SER A 21 -7.43 -2.23 -5.00
CA SER A 21 -7.28 -0.97 -5.69
C SER A 21 -6.31 -0.07 -4.94
N PHE A 22 -5.19 0.31 -5.58
CA PHE A 22 -4.20 1.19 -4.95
C PHE A 22 -4.82 2.46 -4.37
N ASN A 23 -5.71 3.12 -5.11
CA ASN A 23 -6.30 4.39 -4.69
C ASN A 23 -7.29 4.25 -3.52
N LYS A 24 -7.97 3.11 -3.40
CA LYS A 24 -8.98 2.89 -2.35
C LYS A 24 -8.37 2.24 -1.11
N ASP A 25 -7.47 1.28 -1.30
CA ASP A 25 -7.00 0.41 -0.21
C ASP A 25 -5.61 0.82 0.30
N ILE A 26 -4.71 1.25 -0.59
CA ILE A 26 -3.29 1.47 -0.24
C ILE A 26 -2.98 2.94 0.02
N ARG A 27 -3.42 3.84 -0.86
CA ARG A 27 -3.14 5.27 -0.78
C ARG A 27 -3.59 5.92 0.53
N PRO A 28 -4.75 5.57 1.14
CA PRO A 28 -5.13 6.12 2.44
C PRO A 28 -4.14 5.74 3.55
N ILE A 29 -3.62 4.52 3.53
CA ILE A 29 -2.63 4.03 4.50
C ILE A 29 -1.33 4.81 4.36
N LEU A 30 -0.79 4.91 3.14
CA LEU A 30 0.45 5.65 2.88
C LEU A 30 0.31 7.14 3.21
N SER A 31 -0.82 7.75 2.87
CA SER A 31 -1.11 9.15 3.18
C SER A 31 -1.08 9.42 4.68
N ALA A 32 -1.69 8.53 5.47
CA ALA A 32 -1.81 8.69 6.91
C ALA A 32 -0.50 8.40 7.67
N LYS A 33 0.32 7.48 7.18
CA LYS A 33 1.45 6.92 7.95
C LYS A 33 2.84 7.24 7.39
N CYS A 34 2.95 7.49 6.08
CA CYS A 34 4.25 7.51 5.41
C CYS A 34 4.54 8.85 4.70
N ILE A 35 3.57 9.35 3.94
CA ILE A 35 3.74 10.51 3.04
C ILE A 35 4.02 11.81 3.81
N VAL A 36 3.60 11.93 5.07
CA VAL A 36 3.92 13.11 5.90
C VAL A 36 5.43 13.37 5.98
N CYS A 37 6.26 12.32 6.02
CA CYS A 37 7.72 12.44 6.10
C CYS A 37 8.45 12.00 4.81
N HIS A 38 7.79 11.24 3.94
CA HIS A 38 8.36 10.69 2.70
C HIS A 38 7.54 11.12 1.47
N GLY A 39 6.98 12.32 1.52
CA GLY A 39 6.09 12.87 0.50
C GLY A 39 6.73 13.98 -0.32
N PRO A 40 5.92 14.85 -0.94
CA PRO A 40 6.41 15.86 -1.87
C PRO A 40 7.22 16.97 -1.20
N ASP A 41 6.99 17.27 0.08
CA ASP A 41 7.68 18.34 0.81
C ASP A 41 9.18 18.07 0.89
N ASP A 42 9.97 18.87 0.17
CA ASP A 42 11.43 18.84 0.14
C ASP A 42 12.08 20.02 0.88
N GLY A 43 11.30 20.75 1.66
CA GLY A 43 11.77 21.85 2.49
C GLY A 43 12.78 21.42 3.55
N VAL A 44 13.35 22.43 4.20
CA VAL A 44 14.22 22.28 5.37
C VAL A 44 13.60 23.02 6.55
N ASP A 45 13.72 22.46 7.74
CA ASP A 45 13.30 23.14 8.95
C ASP A 45 14.22 24.32 9.30
N ALA A 46 13.84 25.10 10.32
CA ALA A 46 14.60 26.26 10.78
C ALA A 46 16.03 25.92 11.26
N LYS A 47 16.37 24.63 11.43
CA LYS A 47 17.68 24.13 11.83
C LYS A 47 18.46 23.54 10.64
N GLY A 48 17.95 23.67 9.43
CA GLY A 48 18.57 23.19 8.19
C GLY A 48 18.40 21.69 7.95
N LYS A 49 17.49 21.00 8.67
CA LYS A 49 17.23 19.58 8.46
C LYS A 49 16.16 19.38 7.41
N ALA A 50 16.40 18.50 6.43
CA ALA A 50 15.42 18.15 5.41
C ALA A 50 14.14 17.54 6.03
N ASN A 51 12.98 18.06 5.61
CA ASN A 51 11.66 17.55 5.99
C ASN A 51 11.46 16.14 5.40
N ARG A 52 11.85 15.95 4.13
CA ARG A 52 11.83 14.64 3.46
C ARG A 52 12.90 13.71 3.99
N LYS A 53 12.48 12.74 4.80
CA LYS A 53 13.39 11.73 5.36
C LYS A 53 13.98 10.86 4.26
N ALA A 54 15.30 10.66 4.32
CA ALA A 54 16.11 9.90 3.36
C ALA A 54 16.04 10.39 1.90
N GLY A 55 15.37 11.50 1.62
CA GLY A 55 15.05 11.92 0.24
C GLY A 55 14.09 10.96 -0.48
N LEU A 56 13.39 10.09 0.26
CA LEU A 56 12.49 9.08 -0.28
C LEU A 56 11.10 9.67 -0.60
N ARG A 57 10.52 9.24 -1.71
CA ARG A 57 9.20 9.64 -2.21
C ARG A 57 8.29 8.41 -2.28
N LEU A 58 7.31 8.30 -1.39
CA LEU A 58 6.31 7.22 -1.39
C LEU A 58 4.97 7.66 -2.00
N ASP A 59 4.83 8.93 -2.34
CA ASP A 59 3.64 9.52 -2.96
C ASP A 59 3.62 9.38 -4.49
N THR A 60 4.74 8.98 -5.13
CA THR A 60 4.79 8.69 -6.57
C THR A 60 5.40 7.32 -6.85
N PRO A 61 4.98 6.62 -7.93
CA PRO A 61 5.56 5.35 -8.32
C PRO A 61 7.07 5.44 -8.59
N GLU A 62 7.51 6.48 -9.29
CA GLU A 62 8.92 6.68 -9.65
C GLU A 62 9.77 6.79 -8.38
N GLY A 63 9.27 7.50 -7.38
CA GLY A 63 9.91 7.63 -6.08
C GLY A 63 9.98 6.33 -5.30
N ALA A 64 8.87 5.59 -5.25
CA ALA A 64 8.74 4.38 -4.45
C ALA A 64 9.61 3.23 -4.99
N TYR A 65 9.76 3.16 -6.33
CA TYR A 65 10.56 2.14 -7.01
C TYR A 65 12.02 2.54 -7.22
N LYS A 66 12.37 3.82 -7.03
CA LYS A 66 13.74 4.29 -7.23
C LYS A 66 14.69 3.59 -6.27
N LYS A 67 15.76 3.03 -6.84
CA LYS A 67 16.91 2.56 -6.07
C LYS A 67 17.78 3.75 -5.64
N LYS A 68 18.16 3.77 -4.37
CA LYS A 68 19.16 4.66 -3.79
C LYS A 68 20.15 3.80 -3.02
N ASP A 69 21.43 3.89 -3.39
CA ASP A 69 22.51 3.10 -2.77
C ASP A 69 22.23 1.58 -2.81
N GLY A 70 21.60 1.11 -3.89
CA GLY A 70 21.20 -0.29 -4.08
C GLY A 70 19.84 -0.68 -3.47
N ILE A 71 19.25 0.17 -2.64
CA ILE A 71 18.02 -0.12 -1.88
C ILE A 71 16.82 0.57 -2.54
N ALA A 72 15.72 -0.16 -2.75
CA ALA A 72 14.42 0.41 -3.16
C ALA A 72 13.41 0.24 -2.03
N ALA A 73 12.51 1.22 -1.88
CA ALA A 73 11.46 1.12 -0.87
C ALA A 73 10.44 0.02 -1.23
N ILE A 74 10.05 -0.04 -2.51
CA ILE A 74 9.19 -1.09 -3.04
C ILE A 74 9.85 -1.72 -4.27
N VAL A 75 10.00 -3.03 -4.25
CA VAL A 75 10.36 -3.87 -5.39
C VAL A 75 9.09 -4.60 -5.85
N PRO A 76 8.60 -4.34 -7.09
CA PRO A 76 7.41 -5.01 -7.59
C PRO A 76 7.55 -6.54 -7.53
N ASN A 77 6.53 -7.21 -7.00
CA ASN A 77 6.45 -8.67 -6.88
C ASN A 77 7.48 -9.33 -5.93
N SER A 78 8.21 -8.58 -5.09
CA SER A 78 9.05 -9.15 -4.03
C SER A 78 8.92 -8.35 -2.74
N LEU A 79 8.41 -8.99 -1.69
CA LEU A 79 8.33 -8.40 -0.36
C LEU A 79 9.70 -8.42 0.33
N GLU A 80 10.48 -9.47 0.06
CA GLU A 80 11.79 -9.74 0.66
C GLU A 80 12.83 -8.71 0.22
N ASP A 81 12.74 -8.23 -1.02
CA ASP A 81 13.61 -7.19 -1.57
C ASP A 81 13.07 -5.77 -1.33
N SER A 82 11.89 -5.62 -0.72
CA SER A 82 11.25 -4.33 -0.46
C SER A 82 11.60 -3.79 0.92
N GLU A 83 12.43 -2.75 1.00
CA GLU A 83 12.83 -2.13 2.27
C GLU A 83 11.63 -1.63 3.10
N ALA A 84 10.55 -1.17 2.43
CA ALA A 84 9.35 -0.73 3.14
C ALA A 84 8.69 -1.89 3.91
N TRP A 85 8.72 -3.11 3.39
CA TRP A 85 8.16 -4.29 4.07
C TRP A 85 8.99 -4.69 5.29
N ILE A 86 10.32 -4.73 5.13
CA ILE A 86 11.27 -5.02 6.20
C ILE A 86 11.14 -4.05 7.38
N ARG A 87 10.76 -2.79 7.13
CA ARG A 87 10.67 -1.75 8.18
C ARG A 87 9.35 -1.71 8.94
N ILE A 88 8.30 -2.35 8.44
CA ILE A 88 6.96 -2.31 9.05
C ILE A 88 6.54 -3.64 9.67
N THR A 89 7.38 -4.66 9.58
CA THR A 89 7.22 -5.99 10.17
C THR A 89 8.28 -6.24 11.22
#